data_AF-A0A1T4WC06-F1
#
_entry.id   AF-A0A1T4WC06-F1
#
_cell.length_a   1.000
_cell.length_b   1.000
_cell.length_c   1.000
_cell.angle_alpha   90.00
_cell.angle_beta   90.00
_cell.angle_gamma   90.00
#
_symmetry.space_group_name_H-M   'P 1'
#
loop_
_entity.id
_entity.type
_entity.pdbx_description
1 polymer ?
#
loop_
_entity_poly.entity_id
_entity_poly.type
_entity_poly.pdbx_seq_one_letter_code
_entity_poly.pdbx_strand_id
1 'polypeptide(L)'
;MIFKYAGIETELEDHDCPHCGKPMEAWLAPPDSGWGVVLVCYNNECPHYKDSDKDIVNKRDDCTLGCRYALNPDNGYKPFNLVAMCF
;
A
#
# COMPACT_ATOMS: atom_id res chain seq x y z
N MET A 1 -2.33 10.16 13.09
CA MET A 1 -1.08 10.06 13.89
C MET A 1 0.10 10.80 13.26
N ILE A 2 1.18 11.08 14.00
CA ILE A 2 2.48 11.49 13.43
C ILE A 2 3.19 10.23 12.93
N PHE A 3 3.37 10.12 11.62
CA PHE A 3 4.15 9.06 11.01
C PHE A 3 5.57 9.58 10.77
N LYS A 4 6.58 8.86 11.26
CA LYS A 4 8.00 9.19 11.07
C LYS A 4 8.64 8.18 10.13
N TYR A 5 9.03 8.59 8.93
CA TYR A 5 9.74 7.74 7.98
C TYR A 5 10.85 8.52 7.29
N ALA A 6 12.08 7.96 7.30
CA ALA A 6 13.27 8.57 6.69
C ALA A 6 13.53 10.05 7.11
N GLY A 7 13.14 10.44 8.32
CA GLY A 7 13.29 11.81 8.83
C GLY A 7 12.16 12.78 8.43
N ILE A 8 11.15 12.31 7.72
CA ILE A 8 9.93 13.07 7.41
C ILE A 8 8.88 12.74 8.46
N GLU A 9 8.36 13.76 9.14
CA GLU A 9 7.21 13.66 10.03
C GLU A 9 5.97 14.14 9.28
N THR A 10 4.92 13.32 9.24
CA THR A 10 3.67 13.67 8.56
C THR A 10 2.48 13.31 9.44
N GLU A 11 1.58 14.26 9.63
CA GLU A 11 0.29 14.02 10.29
C GLU A 11 -0.70 13.49 9.27
N LEU A 12 -1.14 12.24 9.44
CA LEU A 12 -2.13 11.61 8.56
C LEU A 12 -3.32 11.08 9.40
N GLU A 13 -4.49 11.03 8.78
CA GLU A 13 -5.67 10.36 9.33
C GLU A 13 -5.44 8.85 9.48
N ASP A 14 -6.06 8.27 10.50
CA ASP A 14 -6.00 6.83 10.73
C ASP A 14 -7.01 6.13 9.83
N HIS A 15 -6.57 5.08 9.14
CA HIS A 15 -7.41 4.27 8.28
C HIS A 15 -7.20 2.79 8.55
N ASP A 16 -8.29 2.04 8.53
CA ASP A 16 -8.26 0.59 8.51
C ASP A 16 -8.44 0.09 7.07
N CYS A 17 -7.77 -1.01 6.75
CA CYS A 17 -7.94 -1.65 5.46
C CYS A 17 -9.38 -2.21 5.34
N PRO A 18 -10.15 -1.86 4.29
CA PRO A 18 -11.54 -2.33 4.15
C PRO A 18 -11.63 -3.82 3.87
N HIS A 19 -10.52 -4.48 3.49
CA HIS A 19 -10.49 -5.89 3.13
C HIS A 19 -10.13 -6.82 4.30
N CYS A 20 -9.41 -6.32 5.32
CA CYS A 20 -8.99 -7.15 6.44
C CYS A 20 -9.18 -6.50 7.83
N GLY A 21 -9.61 -5.23 7.87
CA GLY A 21 -9.86 -4.48 9.10
C GLY A 21 -8.61 -4.14 9.93
N LYS A 22 -7.40 -4.44 9.44
CA LYS A 22 -6.17 -4.07 10.14
C LYS A 22 -5.81 -2.60 9.88
N PRO A 23 -5.20 -1.90 10.86
CA PRO A 23 -4.69 -0.55 10.68
C PRO A 23 -3.71 -0.46 9.52
N MET A 24 -3.80 0.62 8.75
CA MET A 24 -2.86 0.93 7.68
C MET A 24 -1.65 1.69 8.23
N GLU A 25 -0.49 1.49 7.62
CA GLU A 25 0.74 2.17 8.03
C GLU A 25 1.23 3.09 6.91
N ALA A 26 1.86 4.19 7.29
CA ALA A 26 2.49 5.09 6.33
C ALA A 26 3.74 4.45 5.71
N TRP A 27 3.87 4.63 4.40
CA TRP A 27 5.03 4.24 3.62
C TRP A 27 5.48 5.43 2.78
N LEU A 28 6.77 5.75 2.86
CA LEU A 28 7.40 6.75 1.98
C LEU A 28 7.83 6.07 0.69
N ALA A 29 7.24 6.50 -0.41
CA ALA A 29 7.62 5.98 -1.72
C ALA A 29 9.03 6.45 -2.13
N PRO A 30 9.70 5.76 -3.07
CA PRO A 30 11.00 6.19 -3.58
C PRO A 30 10.94 7.63 -4.13
N PRO A 31 11.95 8.48 -3.88
CA PRO A 31 11.93 9.89 -4.28
C PRO A 31 11.66 10.10 -5.78
N ASP A 32 12.22 9.24 -6.63
CA ASP A 32 12.12 9.35 -8.09
C ASP A 32 10.79 8.84 -8.65
N SER A 33 9.92 8.30 -7.80
CA SER A 33 8.60 7.79 -8.22
C SER A 33 7.55 8.88 -8.40
N GLY A 34 7.80 10.08 -7.88
CA GLY A 34 6.83 11.18 -7.82
C GLY A 34 5.73 11.00 -6.78
N TRP A 35 5.76 9.91 -6.01
CA TRP A 35 4.85 9.68 -4.89
C TRP A 35 5.44 10.19 -3.58
N GLY A 36 4.59 10.75 -2.72
CA GLY A 36 4.95 11.15 -1.35
C GLY A 36 4.76 10.02 -0.33
N VAL A 37 4.24 10.39 0.84
CA VAL A 37 3.82 9.41 1.85
C VAL A 37 2.43 8.88 1.49
N VAL A 38 2.26 7.56 1.48
CA VAL A 38 0.98 6.89 1.26
C VAL A 38 0.66 5.96 2.41
N LEU A 39 -0.61 5.66 2.65
CA LEU A 39 -1.01 4.65 3.63
C LEU A 39 -1.14 3.30 2.94
N VAL A 40 -0.62 2.24 3.54
CA VAL A 40 -0.55 0.90 2.96
C VAL A 40 -1.02 -0.16 3.94
N CYS A 41 -1.78 -1.14 3.46
CA CYS A 41 -2.11 -2.34 4.21
C CYS A 41 -0.91 -3.33 4.20
N TYR A 42 -0.16 -3.38 5.31
CA TYR A 42 0.98 -4.31 5.47
C TYR A 42 0.61 -5.73 5.92
N ASN A 43 -0.68 -6.03 6.06
CA ASN A 43 -1.13 -7.38 6.40
C ASN A 43 -0.90 -8.37 5.24
N ASN A 44 0.09 -9.24 5.36
CA ASN A 44 0.36 -10.30 4.35
C ASN A 44 -0.74 -11.34 4.25
N GLU A 45 -1.63 -11.43 5.24
CA GLU A 45 -2.80 -12.31 5.21
C GLU A 45 -4.06 -11.62 4.67
N CYS A 46 -3.95 -10.38 4.20
CA CYS A 46 -5.08 -9.68 3.61
C CYS A 46 -5.57 -10.42 2.35
N PRO A 47 -6.89 -10.73 2.24
CA PRO A 47 -7.42 -11.44 1.09
C PRO A 47 -7.22 -10.64 -0.22
N HIS A 48 -7.36 -9.32 -0.17
CA HIS A 48 -7.05 -8.44 -1.30
C HIS A 48 -5.60 -8.61 -1.76
N TYR A 49 -4.66 -8.79 -0.84
CA TYR A 49 -3.26 -8.97 -1.20
C TYR A 49 -2.99 -10.37 -1.75
N LYS A 50 -3.37 -11.42 -1.00
CA LYS A 50 -3.09 -12.82 -1.37
C LYS A 50 -3.74 -13.23 -2.69
N ASP A 51 -4.95 -12.74 -2.96
CA ASP A 51 -5.69 -13.16 -4.14
C ASP A 51 -5.40 -12.29 -5.37
N SER A 52 -4.77 -11.12 -5.20
CA SER A 52 -4.55 -10.16 -6.30
C SER A 52 -3.52 -10.60 -7.33
N ASP A 53 -2.68 -11.59 -7.03
CA ASP A 53 -1.67 -12.10 -7.96
C ASP A 53 -2.30 -12.60 -9.27
N LYS A 54 -3.54 -13.11 -9.22
CA LYS A 54 -4.29 -13.54 -10.41
C LYS A 54 -4.83 -12.40 -11.28
N ASP A 55 -4.89 -11.19 -10.74
CA ASP A 55 -5.51 -10.02 -11.38
C ASP A 55 -4.49 -9.14 -12.13
N ILE A 56 -3.19 -9.40 -11.96
CA ILE A 56 -2.12 -8.68 -12.64
C ILE A 56 -1.84 -9.33 -14.00
N VAL A 57 -2.26 -8.65 -15.06
CA VAL A 57 -1.99 -9.05 -16.45
C VAL A 57 -0.53 -8.75 -16.81
N ASN A 58 0.10 -9.61 -17.62
CA ASN A 58 1.48 -9.48 -18.11
C ASN A 58 2.59 -9.58 -17.05
N LYS A 59 2.31 -10.14 -15.86
CA LYS A 59 3.38 -10.58 -14.96
C LYS A 59 4.12 -11.77 -15.56
N ARG A 60 5.39 -11.96 -15.20
CA ARG A 60 6.11 -13.20 -15.57
C ARG A 60 5.54 -14.38 -14.76
N ASP A 61 5.53 -15.57 -15.34
CA ASP A 61 4.99 -16.78 -14.70
C ASP A 61 5.73 -17.16 -13.40
N ASP A 62 7.00 -16.76 -13.27
CA ASP A 62 7.85 -16.98 -12.10
C ASP A 62 7.80 -15.84 -11.07
N CYS A 63 6.88 -14.89 -11.23
CA CYS A 63 6.85 -13.67 -10.43
C CYS A 63 5.62 -13.63 -9.53
N THR A 64 5.85 -13.62 -8.22
CA THR A 64 4.77 -13.57 -7.21
C THR A 64 4.32 -12.14 -6.92
N LEU A 65 3.88 -11.37 -7.92
CA LEU A 65 3.46 -9.98 -7.71
C LEU A 65 2.02 -9.92 -7.20
N GLY A 66 1.77 -9.09 -6.19
CA GLY A 66 0.43 -8.79 -5.69
C GLY A 66 0.20 -7.29 -5.54
N CYS A 67 -1.01 -6.91 -5.20
CA CYS A 67 -1.45 -5.54 -4.97
C CYS A 67 -1.91 -5.37 -3.52
N ARG A 68 -1.22 -4.49 -2.78
CA ARG A 68 -1.69 -4.02 -1.48
C ARG A 68 -2.72 -2.92 -1.67
N TYR A 69 -3.71 -2.89 -0.81
CA TYR A 69 -4.61 -1.75 -0.69
C TYR A 69 -3.83 -0.56 -0.13
N ALA A 70 -3.86 0.56 -0.83
CA ALA A 70 -3.19 1.79 -0.43
C ALA A 70 -4.09 3.01 -0.64
N LEU A 71 -3.86 4.05 0.15
CA LEU A 71 -4.54 5.34 0.05
C LEU A 71 -3.51 6.45 -0.18
N ASN A 72 -3.85 7.40 -1.04
CA ASN A 72 -3.02 8.58 -1.27
C ASN A 72 -3.60 9.79 -0.50
N PRO A 73 -2.94 10.29 0.56
CA PRO A 73 -3.37 11.48 1.28
C PRO A 73 -3.52 12.72 0.38
N ASP A 74 -2.63 12.89 -0.62
CA ASP A 74 -2.58 14.08 -1.48
C ASP A 74 -3.80 14.25 -2.39
N ASN A 75 -4.58 13.18 -2.59
CA ASN A 75 -5.79 13.21 -3.42
C ASN A 75 -7.09 13.01 -2.62
N GLY A 76 -7.03 13.19 -1.31
CA GLY A 76 -8.16 12.99 -0.40
C GLY A 76 -8.40 11.51 -0.10
N TYR A 77 -7.33 10.75 0.14
CA TYR A 77 -7.38 9.33 0.50
C TYR A 77 -8.11 8.45 -0.52
N LYS A 78 -7.93 8.71 -1.82
CA LYS A 78 -8.48 7.82 -2.84
C LYS A 78 -7.67 6.52 -2.88
N PRO A 79 -8.35 5.37 -2.99
CA PRO A 79 -7.69 4.09 -3.02
C PRO A 79 -6.97 3.83 -4.34
N PHE A 80 -5.85 3.11 -4.27
CA PHE A 80 -5.15 2.57 -5.41
C PHE A 80 -4.50 1.22 -5.07
N ASN A 81 -4.14 0.46 -6.11
CA ASN A 81 -3.42 -0.80 -5.98
C ASN A 81 -1.91 -0.54 -5.97
N LEU A 82 -1.27 -0.76 -4.82
CA LEU A 82 0.18 -0.68 -4.69
C LEU A 82 0.79 -2.04 -4.99
N VAL A 83 1.50 -2.15 -6.12
CA VAL A 83 2.19 -3.39 -6.49
C VAL A 83 3.31 -3.69 -5.50
N ALA A 84 3.36 -4.93 -5.02
CA ALA A 84 4.37 -5.43 -4.09
C ALA A 84 4.70 -6.90 -4.37
N MET A 85 5.86 -7.35 -3.89
CA MET A 85 6.25 -8.75 -3.95
C MET A 85 5.44 -9.57 -2.94
N CYS A 86 4.52 -10.41 -3.43
CA CYS A 86 3.70 -11.33 -2.65
C CYS A 86 4.52 -12.55 -2.24
N PHE A 87 4.54 -12.85 -0.94
CA PHE A 87 5.21 -13.99 -0.34
C PHE A 87 4.22 -14.75 0.53
#